data_AF-A0A7W3XVA9-F1
#
_entry.id   AF-A0A7W3XVA9-F1
#
_cell.length_a   1.000
_cell.length_b   1.000
_cell.length_c   1.000
_cell.angle_alpha   90.00
_cell.angle_beta   90.00
_cell.angle_gamma   90.00
#
_symmetry.space_group_name_H-M   'P 1'
#
loop_
_entity.id
_entity.type
_entity.pdbx_description
1 polymer ?
#
loop_
_entity_poly.entity_id
_entity_poly.type
_entity_poly.pdbx_seq_one_letter_code
_entity_poly.pdbx_strand_id
1 'polypeptide(L)'
;MWRHYDGGNPYEDFNSEEAGNGMWWGAVQNPNEPDILERMSCSNIPFWVETGEVPDVERALSPLILAELAYERIRVPETNITLSPEREDRQVVNLPTWIWADTGDFSPVAVTASLDGWDIWATTTARPVALTIEPGTTDADLFPRSGRCPINDDGSIGTPYTTGRSGDDPPCGLIYRRATHHVDSYPMTASITWEVSWEGSGDTGDTLPTAVFDTTHDIEVMEVQAVVR
;
A
#
# COMPACT_ATOMS: atom_id res chain seq x y z
N MET A 1 -26.78 22.59 -19.50
CA MET A 1 -25.81 23.21 -18.58
C MET A 1 -25.50 24.65 -18.99
N TRP A 2 -25.06 24.92 -20.23
CA TRP A 2 -24.66 26.28 -20.68
C TRP A 2 -25.69 27.40 -20.50
N ARG A 3 -26.99 27.14 -20.62
CA ARG A 3 -28.03 28.19 -20.50
C ARG A 3 -28.47 28.54 -19.08
N HIS A 4 -27.92 27.89 -18.05
CA HIS A 4 -28.40 28.09 -16.68
C HIS A 4 -28.07 29.49 -16.14
N TYR A 5 -26.92 30.05 -16.54
CA TYR A 5 -26.44 31.37 -16.10
C TYR A 5 -26.69 32.50 -17.12
N ASP A 6 -27.22 32.20 -18.31
CA ASP A 6 -27.48 33.18 -19.38
C ASP A 6 -28.41 34.35 -18.95
N GLY A 7 -29.15 34.18 -17.86
CA GLY A 7 -30.05 35.19 -17.29
C GLY A 7 -29.48 36.03 -16.14
N GLY A 8 -28.18 35.88 -15.82
CA GLY A 8 -27.53 36.64 -14.74
C GLY A 8 -27.98 36.24 -13.32
N ASN A 9 -28.62 35.09 -13.16
CA ASN A 9 -29.08 34.58 -11.87
C ASN A 9 -28.58 33.14 -11.66
N PRO A 10 -27.95 32.82 -10.52
CA PRO A 10 -27.57 33.72 -9.43
C PRO A 10 -26.29 34.54 -9.70
N TYR A 11 -25.62 34.34 -10.84
CA TYR A 11 -24.33 34.97 -11.16
C TYR A 11 -24.45 35.81 -12.44
N GLU A 12 -24.12 37.10 -12.34
CA GLU A 12 -24.02 38.00 -13.49
C GLU A 12 -22.65 37.82 -14.16
N ASP A 13 -22.63 37.73 -15.50
CA ASP A 13 -21.42 37.56 -16.34
C ASP A 13 -20.42 36.52 -15.80
N PHE A 14 -20.93 35.42 -15.24
CA PHE A 14 -20.12 34.34 -14.64
C PHE A 14 -19.15 34.80 -13.53
N ASN A 15 -19.51 35.84 -12.77
CA ASN A 15 -18.67 36.45 -11.73
C ASN A 15 -17.30 36.91 -12.26
N SER A 16 -17.25 37.39 -13.51
CA SER A 16 -16.01 37.86 -14.14
C SER A 16 -15.33 39.02 -13.37
N GLU A 17 -16.10 39.88 -12.72
CA GLU A 17 -15.60 40.98 -11.88
C GLU A 17 -14.91 40.49 -10.59
N GLU A 18 -15.21 39.26 -10.14
CA GLU A 18 -14.64 38.64 -8.95
C GLU A 18 -13.42 37.74 -9.28
N ALA A 19 -12.86 37.87 -10.48
CA ALA A 19 -11.69 37.11 -10.89
C ALA A 19 -10.52 37.30 -9.90
N GLY A 20 -10.08 36.19 -9.29
CA GLY A 20 -9.03 36.17 -8.27
C GLY A 20 -9.53 36.16 -6.81
N ASN A 21 -10.81 36.44 -6.58
CA ASN A 21 -11.45 36.37 -5.25
C ASN A 21 -12.20 35.06 -5.01
N GLY A 22 -12.19 34.14 -5.97
CA GLY A 22 -12.87 32.85 -5.87
C GLY A 22 -12.63 31.98 -7.08
N MET A 23 -13.33 30.86 -7.13
CA MET A 23 -13.31 29.93 -8.26
C MET A 23 -14.66 29.26 -8.48
N TRP A 24 -14.88 28.79 -9.70
CA TRP A 24 -15.99 27.92 -10.02
C TRP A 24 -15.71 26.49 -9.59
N TRP A 25 -16.59 25.96 -8.74
CA TRP A 25 -16.61 24.57 -8.31
C TRP A 25 -17.54 23.78 -9.20
N GLY A 26 -17.10 22.60 -9.63
CA GLY A 26 -17.91 21.73 -10.49
C GLY A 26 -17.58 20.27 -10.25
N ALA A 27 -18.47 19.40 -10.71
CA ALA A 27 -18.26 17.96 -10.61
C ALA A 27 -17.05 17.52 -11.45
N VAL A 28 -16.13 16.81 -10.82
CA VAL A 28 -15.02 16.10 -11.47
C VAL A 28 -15.15 14.62 -11.15
N GLN A 29 -15.04 13.77 -12.15
CA GLN A 29 -15.12 12.33 -11.97
C GLN A 29 -13.78 11.79 -11.49
N ASN A 30 -13.79 10.94 -10.46
CA ASN A 30 -12.64 10.10 -10.14
C ASN A 30 -12.62 8.90 -11.12
N PRO A 31 -11.65 8.79 -12.04
CA PRO A 31 -11.60 7.66 -12.98
C PRO A 31 -11.31 6.32 -12.30
N ASN A 32 -10.75 6.33 -11.09
CA ASN A 32 -10.43 5.12 -10.32
C ASN A 32 -11.65 4.54 -9.60
N GLU A 33 -12.76 5.28 -9.49
CA GLU A 33 -14.01 4.77 -8.93
C GLU A 33 -14.65 3.77 -9.91
N PRO A 34 -14.70 2.46 -9.58
CA PRO A 34 -15.25 1.44 -10.46
C PRO A 34 -16.78 1.51 -10.58
N ASP A 35 -17.49 2.00 -9.55
CA ASP A 35 -18.93 2.15 -9.60
C ASP A 35 -19.31 3.40 -10.41
N ILE A 36 -19.89 3.17 -11.59
CA ILE A 36 -20.29 4.23 -12.51
C ILE A 36 -21.35 5.15 -11.90
N LEU A 37 -22.25 4.62 -11.05
CA LEU A 37 -23.28 5.42 -10.40
C LEU A 37 -22.66 6.34 -9.35
N GLU A 38 -21.71 5.85 -8.56
CA GLU A 38 -20.95 6.66 -7.59
C GLU A 38 -20.07 7.69 -8.28
N ARG A 39 -19.38 7.31 -9.36
CA ARG A 39 -18.54 8.22 -10.15
C ARG A 39 -19.33 9.37 -10.77
N MET A 40 -20.59 9.13 -11.12
CA MET A 40 -21.49 10.10 -11.74
C MET A 40 -22.42 10.79 -10.73
N SER A 41 -22.31 10.51 -9.43
CA SER A 41 -23.25 11.00 -8.41
C SER A 41 -23.15 12.51 -8.21
N CYS A 42 -21.95 13.08 -8.35
CA CYS A 42 -21.72 14.52 -8.33
C CYS A 42 -22.37 15.16 -9.57
N SER A 43 -23.55 15.72 -9.39
CA SER A 43 -24.39 16.27 -10.46
C SER A 43 -24.76 17.75 -10.28
N ASN A 44 -24.21 18.39 -9.24
CA ASN A 44 -24.39 19.81 -9.00
C ASN A 44 -23.93 20.63 -10.20
N ILE A 45 -24.74 21.61 -10.59
CA ILE A 45 -24.37 22.58 -11.61
C ILE A 45 -23.22 23.42 -11.04
N PRO A 46 -22.16 23.72 -11.82
CA PRO A 46 -21.01 24.44 -11.29
C PRO A 46 -21.40 25.75 -10.60
N PHE A 47 -20.83 26.08 -9.46
CA PHE A 47 -21.20 27.26 -8.67
C PHE A 47 -19.97 28.02 -8.21
N TRP A 48 -20.12 29.32 -7.95
CA TRP A 48 -19.02 30.16 -7.48
C TRP A 48 -18.81 30.03 -5.98
N VAL A 49 -17.55 29.96 -5.56
CA VAL A 49 -17.15 29.99 -4.14
C VAL A 49 -15.98 30.95 -3.97
N GLU A 50 -16.04 31.75 -2.90
CA GLU A 50 -14.99 32.70 -2.55
C GLU A 50 -13.72 31.97 -2.07
N THR A 51 -12.57 32.61 -2.27
CA THR A 51 -11.27 32.05 -1.86
C THR A 51 -11.24 31.82 -0.35
N GLY A 52 -10.86 30.62 0.07
CA GLY A 52 -10.74 30.24 1.48
C GLY A 52 -11.98 29.61 2.11
N GLU A 53 -13.08 29.45 1.36
CA GLU A 53 -14.30 28.80 1.83
C GLU A 53 -14.46 27.39 1.25
N VAL A 54 -14.42 26.32 2.05
CA VAL A 54 -14.83 24.99 1.56
C VAL A 54 -16.35 24.96 1.36
N PRO A 55 -16.87 24.67 0.17
CA PRO A 55 -18.30 24.67 -0.04
C PRO A 55 -18.98 23.55 0.75
N ASP A 56 -20.10 23.86 1.39
CA ASP A 56 -20.93 22.89 2.12
C ASP A 56 -21.78 22.06 1.15
N VAL A 57 -21.10 21.27 0.34
CA VAL A 57 -21.70 20.28 -0.56
C VAL A 57 -21.11 18.92 -0.30
N GLU A 58 -21.93 17.88 -0.44
CA GLU A 58 -21.47 16.51 -0.33
C GLU A 58 -20.31 16.26 -1.31
N ARG A 59 -19.22 15.67 -0.79
CA ARG A 59 -17.97 15.40 -1.53
C ARG A 59 -17.26 16.66 -2.08
N ALA A 60 -17.45 17.84 -1.47
CA ALA A 60 -16.54 18.96 -1.69
C ALA A 60 -15.09 18.53 -1.38
N LEU A 61 -14.14 18.90 -2.25
CA LEU A 61 -12.72 18.65 -2.01
C LEU A 61 -12.32 19.22 -0.64
N SER A 62 -12.06 18.30 0.28
CA SER A 62 -11.64 18.55 1.64
C SER A 62 -10.28 17.86 1.86
N PRO A 63 -9.56 18.15 2.95
CA PRO A 63 -8.31 17.46 3.26
C PRO A 63 -8.46 15.93 3.26
N LEU A 64 -9.58 15.41 3.79
CA LEU A 64 -9.86 13.97 3.77
C LEU A 64 -9.99 13.42 2.34
N ILE A 65 -10.75 14.07 1.46
CA ILE A 65 -10.90 13.62 0.07
C ILE A 65 -9.56 13.71 -0.68
N LEU A 66 -8.77 14.77 -0.43
CA LEU A 66 -7.42 14.86 -1.00
C LEU A 66 -6.51 13.74 -0.48
N ALA A 67 -6.64 13.34 0.79
CA ALA A 67 -5.91 12.23 1.37
C ALA A 67 -6.29 10.88 0.73
N GLU A 68 -7.58 10.65 0.48
CA GLU A 68 -8.09 9.48 -0.23
C GLU A 68 -7.61 9.44 -1.69
N LEU A 69 -7.63 10.58 -2.39
CA LEU A 69 -7.07 10.69 -3.74
C LEU A 69 -5.56 10.45 -3.77
N ALA A 70 -4.83 10.95 -2.77
CA ALA A 70 -3.40 10.68 -2.62
C ALA A 70 -3.15 9.19 -2.33
N TYR A 71 -3.99 8.56 -1.48
CA TYR A 71 -3.94 7.13 -1.17
C TYR A 71 -4.06 6.25 -2.41
N GLU A 72 -5.02 6.54 -3.31
CA GLU A 72 -5.16 5.81 -4.59
C GLU A 72 -3.94 5.93 -5.51
N ARG A 73 -3.11 6.96 -5.30
CA ARG A 73 -1.90 7.24 -6.09
C ARG A 73 -0.62 6.79 -5.42
N ILE A 74 -0.67 6.32 -4.17
CA ILE A 74 0.49 5.71 -3.52
C ILE A 74 0.98 4.52 -4.35
N ARG A 75 2.29 4.43 -4.49
CA ARG A 75 3.00 3.28 -5.08
C ARG A 75 4.05 2.85 -4.08
N VAL A 76 3.98 1.60 -3.66
CA VAL A 76 4.98 0.98 -2.80
C VAL A 76 5.89 0.09 -3.64
N PRO A 77 7.14 -0.16 -3.21
CA PRO A 77 8.01 -1.14 -3.86
C PRO A 77 7.38 -2.53 -3.85
N GLU A 78 7.76 -3.36 -4.82
CA GLU A 78 7.43 -4.78 -4.82
C GLU A 78 8.06 -5.49 -3.62
N THR A 79 7.46 -6.58 -3.15
CA THR A 79 7.96 -7.35 -2.01
C THR A 79 9.16 -8.20 -2.45
N ASN A 80 10.35 -7.60 -2.45
CA ASN A 80 11.58 -8.30 -2.74
C ASN A 80 12.18 -8.87 -1.44
N ILE A 81 12.34 -10.20 -1.38
CA ILE A 81 12.91 -10.91 -0.24
C ILE A 81 14.02 -11.85 -0.71
N THR A 82 15.03 -12.02 0.12
CA THR A 82 16.10 -12.99 -0.12
C THR A 82 15.87 -14.24 0.71
N LEU A 83 16.09 -15.40 0.09
CA LEU A 83 15.98 -16.72 0.70
C LEU A 83 17.36 -17.37 0.84
N SER A 84 17.63 -18.03 1.96
CA SER A 84 18.77 -18.95 2.10
C SER A 84 18.31 -20.33 2.55
N PRO A 85 18.76 -21.43 1.92
CA PRO A 85 19.74 -21.50 0.82
C PRO A 85 19.33 -20.77 -0.48
N GLU A 86 20.32 -20.12 -1.13
CA GLU A 86 20.16 -19.14 -2.23
C GLU A 86 19.55 -19.68 -3.54
N ARG A 87 19.20 -20.97 -3.62
CA ARG A 87 18.32 -21.42 -4.70
C ARG A 87 16.91 -21.07 -4.24
N GLU A 88 16.48 -19.86 -4.57
CA GLU A 88 15.19 -19.27 -4.17
C GLU A 88 14.01 -20.25 -4.34
N ASP A 89 14.09 -21.13 -5.32
CA ASP A 89 13.10 -22.15 -5.67
C ASP A 89 13.35 -23.53 -5.06
N ARG A 90 14.47 -23.79 -4.36
CA ARG A 90 14.86 -25.14 -3.91
C ARG A 90 15.25 -25.17 -2.45
N GLN A 91 14.32 -25.64 -1.63
CA GLN A 91 14.51 -25.84 -0.20
C GLN A 91 14.69 -27.32 0.13
N VAL A 92 15.18 -27.62 1.33
CA VAL A 92 15.42 -28.99 1.80
C VAL A 92 14.55 -29.27 3.01
N VAL A 93 13.92 -30.45 3.04
CA VAL A 93 13.11 -30.91 4.16
C VAL A 93 13.92 -30.84 5.46
N ASN A 94 13.33 -30.30 6.53
CA ASN A 94 13.93 -30.12 7.85
C ASN A 94 15.14 -29.19 7.90
N LEU A 95 15.45 -28.45 6.83
CA LEU A 95 16.46 -27.40 6.82
C LEU A 95 15.76 -26.03 7.00
N PRO A 96 16.22 -25.17 7.90
CA PRO A 96 15.68 -23.82 8.02
C PRO A 96 15.94 -22.97 6.76
N THR A 97 14.87 -22.44 6.19
CA THR A 97 14.87 -21.43 5.15
C THR A 97 14.87 -20.06 5.82
N TRP A 98 15.96 -19.30 5.65
CA TRP A 98 16.10 -17.94 6.16
C TRP A 98 15.51 -16.96 5.17
N ILE A 99 14.79 -15.96 5.68
CA ILE A 99 14.14 -14.93 4.88
C ILE A 99 14.56 -13.56 5.43
N TRP A 100 15.03 -12.67 4.56
CA TRP A 100 15.37 -11.29 4.94
C TRP A 100 15.18 -10.34 3.76
N ALA A 101 15.20 -9.04 4.06
CA ALA A 101 15.29 -7.98 3.07
C ALA A 101 16.28 -6.93 3.57
N ASP A 102 16.99 -6.30 2.63
CA ASP A 102 18.08 -5.39 2.93
C ASP A 102 17.54 -4.01 3.36
N THR A 103 18.39 -3.24 4.02
CA THR A 103 18.11 -1.86 4.43
C THR A 103 17.67 -1.03 3.22
N GLY A 104 16.56 -0.31 3.35
CA GLY A 104 16.03 0.58 2.31
C GLY A 104 15.08 -0.05 1.31
N ASP A 105 14.95 -1.39 1.26
CA ASP A 105 13.98 -2.07 0.40
C ASP A 105 12.53 -1.66 0.77
N PHE A 106 12.28 -1.41 2.05
CA PHE A 106 10.97 -1.00 2.57
C PHE A 106 11.09 0.30 3.36
N SER A 107 11.06 1.42 2.64
CA SER A 107 11.03 2.77 3.24
C SER A 107 9.62 3.37 3.15
N PRO A 108 9.22 4.27 4.09
CA PRO A 108 7.99 5.02 3.97
C PRO A 108 7.88 5.78 2.66
N VAL A 109 6.69 5.78 2.06
CA VAL A 109 6.37 6.56 0.86
C VAL A 109 5.25 7.55 1.17
N ALA A 110 5.32 8.74 0.60
CA ALA A 110 4.32 9.78 0.82
C ALA A 110 3.89 10.42 -0.50
N VAL A 111 2.60 10.76 -0.60
CA VAL A 111 2.00 11.47 -1.72
C VAL A 111 1.21 12.65 -1.16
N THR A 112 1.44 13.83 -1.72
CA THR A 112 0.68 15.04 -1.38
C THR A 112 -0.30 15.36 -2.51
N ALA A 113 -1.57 15.57 -2.14
CA ALA A 113 -2.59 16.14 -3.02
C ALA A 113 -2.96 17.53 -2.50
N SER A 114 -3.13 18.48 -3.42
CA SER A 114 -3.40 19.89 -3.11
C SER A 114 -4.34 20.50 -4.13
N LEU A 115 -5.12 21.48 -3.69
CA LEU A 115 -5.86 22.37 -4.56
C LEU A 115 -5.16 23.73 -4.61
N ASP A 116 -4.52 24.02 -5.74
CA ASP A 116 -3.79 25.27 -5.95
C ASP A 116 -4.72 26.48 -5.79
N GLY A 117 -4.26 27.48 -5.04
CA GLY A 117 -5.00 28.72 -4.79
C GLY A 117 -6.03 28.65 -3.66
N TRP A 118 -6.17 27.51 -2.97
CA TRP A 118 -7.17 27.30 -1.93
C TRP A 118 -6.60 26.86 -0.57
N ASP A 119 -5.28 26.71 -0.46
CA ASP A 119 -4.56 26.30 0.75
C ASP A 119 -5.07 24.98 1.38
N ILE A 120 -5.81 24.17 0.60
CA ILE A 120 -6.26 22.84 0.99
C ILE A 120 -5.27 21.83 0.45
N TRP A 121 -4.75 21.00 1.34
CA TRP A 121 -3.83 19.93 0.99
C TRP A 121 -3.95 18.77 1.98
N ALA A 122 -3.48 17.60 1.54
CA ALA A 122 -3.26 16.45 2.39
C ALA A 122 -2.05 15.67 1.90
N THR A 123 -1.23 15.21 2.84
CA THR A 123 -0.09 14.31 2.61
C THR A 123 -0.43 12.95 3.22
N THR A 124 -0.58 11.95 2.36
CA THR A 124 -0.80 10.57 2.77
C THR A 124 0.52 9.83 2.77
N THR A 125 0.86 9.20 3.91
CA THR A 125 2.09 8.45 4.14
C THR A 125 1.77 6.97 4.40
N ALA A 126 2.35 6.08 3.61
CA ALA A 126 2.33 4.64 3.86
C ALA A 126 3.66 4.21 4.49
N ARG A 127 3.59 3.56 5.66
CA ARG A 127 4.74 3.07 6.42
C ARG A 127 4.72 1.54 6.46
N PRO A 128 5.80 0.86 6.06
CA PRO A 128 5.83 -0.60 6.08
C PRO A 128 6.06 -1.06 7.53
N VAL A 129 5.27 -2.04 8.00
CA VAL A 129 5.32 -2.46 9.42
C VAL A 129 5.67 -3.93 9.64
N ALA A 130 5.35 -4.81 8.70
CA ALA A 130 5.70 -6.23 8.82
C ALA A 130 5.62 -6.97 7.49
N LEU A 131 6.47 -7.98 7.37
CA LEU A 131 6.35 -9.09 6.43
C LEU A 131 5.57 -10.24 7.09
N THR A 132 4.61 -10.80 6.37
CA THR A 132 3.90 -12.02 6.75
C THR A 132 4.22 -13.11 5.75
N ILE A 133 4.59 -14.29 6.25
CA ILE A 133 4.95 -15.45 5.45
C ILE A 133 3.87 -16.53 5.57
N GLU A 134 3.34 -16.93 4.43
CA GLU A 134 2.43 -18.05 4.29
C GLU A 134 3.12 -19.17 3.50
N PRO A 135 3.44 -20.33 4.09
CA PRO A 135 4.29 -21.34 3.45
C PRO A 135 3.70 -22.03 2.21
N GLY A 136 2.42 -21.83 1.88
CA GLY A 136 1.71 -22.56 0.83
C GLY A 136 1.35 -24.01 1.19
N THR A 137 1.61 -24.44 2.43
CA THR A 137 1.32 -25.78 2.95
C THR A 137 1.14 -25.76 4.46
N THR A 138 0.42 -26.74 5.01
CA THR A 138 0.32 -26.96 6.45
C THR A 138 1.53 -27.71 7.01
N ASP A 139 2.33 -28.34 6.15
CA ASP A 139 3.52 -29.13 6.52
C ASP A 139 4.77 -28.23 6.62
N ALA A 140 4.66 -27.12 7.35
CA ALA A 140 5.76 -26.18 7.58
C ALA A 140 5.68 -25.55 8.98
N ASP A 141 6.85 -25.29 9.58
CA ASP A 141 6.97 -24.51 10.82
C ASP A 141 7.47 -23.10 10.49
N LEU A 142 6.84 -22.07 11.06
CA LEU A 142 7.18 -20.67 10.86
C LEU A 142 8.08 -20.12 11.97
N PHE A 143 8.94 -19.18 11.60
CA PHE A 143 9.81 -18.43 12.49
C PHE A 143 9.69 -16.92 12.19
N PRO A 144 9.21 -16.10 13.13
CA PRO A 144 8.56 -16.51 14.38
C PRO A 144 7.30 -17.35 14.11
N ARG A 145 6.77 -18.06 15.12
CA ARG A 145 5.59 -18.93 14.97
C ARG A 145 4.36 -18.25 14.37
N SER A 146 4.26 -16.92 14.47
CA SER A 146 3.20 -16.12 13.86
C SER A 146 3.33 -15.97 12.34
N GLY A 147 4.49 -16.28 11.75
CA GLY A 147 4.84 -15.93 10.37
C GLY A 147 5.04 -14.43 10.14
N ARG A 148 4.90 -13.60 11.18
CA ARG A 148 4.97 -12.14 11.09
C ARG A 148 6.32 -11.63 11.56
N CYS A 149 7.12 -11.14 10.63
CA CYS A 149 8.43 -10.56 10.84
C CYS A 149 8.31 -9.03 10.84
N PRO A 150 8.61 -8.33 11.95
CA PRO A 150 8.56 -6.87 11.99
C PRO A 150 9.62 -6.26 11.07
N ILE A 151 9.30 -5.09 10.52
CA ILE A 151 10.24 -4.26 9.76
C ILE A 151 11.02 -3.42 10.76
N ASN A 152 12.34 -3.35 10.61
CA ASN A 152 13.23 -2.57 11.46
C ASN A 152 13.17 -1.08 11.09
N ASP A 153 13.64 -0.21 11.99
CA ASP A 153 13.65 1.25 11.76
C ASP A 153 14.47 1.68 10.52
N ASP A 154 15.44 0.85 10.10
CA ASP A 154 16.26 1.07 8.91
C ASP A 154 15.63 0.50 7.62
N GLY A 155 14.41 -0.04 7.71
CA GLY A 155 13.68 -0.64 6.59
C GLY A 155 14.09 -2.07 6.25
N SER A 156 14.99 -2.69 7.02
CA SER A 156 15.38 -4.10 6.85
C SER A 156 14.38 -5.07 7.49
N ILE A 157 14.42 -6.34 7.07
CA ILE A 157 13.59 -7.42 7.63
C ILE A 157 14.47 -8.60 8.00
N GLY A 158 14.24 -9.20 9.16
CA GLY A 158 14.95 -10.42 9.57
C GLY A 158 16.45 -10.17 9.77
N THR A 159 17.27 -11.13 9.37
CA THR A 159 18.74 -10.99 9.39
C THR A 159 19.35 -11.85 8.30
N PRO A 160 20.26 -11.31 7.48
CA PRO A 160 20.96 -12.09 6.46
C PRO A 160 21.60 -13.36 7.03
N TYR A 161 21.49 -14.45 6.29
CA TYR A 161 22.16 -15.70 6.66
C TYR A 161 23.69 -15.54 6.56
N THR A 162 24.41 -16.03 7.57
CA THR A 162 25.88 -16.08 7.56
C THR A 162 26.35 -17.52 7.71
N THR A 163 27.37 -17.92 6.94
CA THR A 163 27.96 -19.26 7.01
C THR A 163 28.34 -19.63 8.45
N GLY A 164 27.99 -20.84 8.88
CA GLY A 164 28.22 -21.33 10.25
C GLY A 164 26.99 -21.26 11.15
N ARG A 165 25.88 -20.66 10.70
CA ARG A 165 24.57 -20.68 11.38
C ARG A 165 23.65 -21.79 10.88
N SER A 166 24.22 -22.79 10.21
CA SER A 166 23.46 -23.95 9.72
C SER A 166 22.87 -24.72 10.91
N GLY A 167 21.54 -24.67 11.04
CA GLY A 167 20.81 -25.34 12.13
C GLY A 167 20.24 -24.39 13.20
N ASP A 168 20.56 -23.09 13.15
CA ASP A 168 19.88 -22.08 13.95
C ASP A 168 18.48 -21.82 13.36
N ASP A 169 17.51 -21.52 14.23
CA ASP A 169 16.21 -20.99 13.82
C ASP A 169 16.40 -19.56 13.27
N PRO A 170 15.85 -19.25 12.08
CA PRO A 170 15.98 -17.92 11.51
C PRO A 170 15.12 -16.92 12.29
N PRO A 171 15.53 -15.64 12.38
CA PRO A 171 14.69 -14.60 12.99
C PRO A 171 13.41 -14.33 12.18
N CYS A 172 13.48 -14.56 10.86
CA CYS A 172 12.36 -14.59 9.94
C CYS A 172 12.57 -15.74 8.95
N GLY A 173 11.61 -16.65 8.82
CA GLY A 173 11.70 -17.77 7.91
C GLY A 173 10.81 -18.95 8.27
N LEU A 174 11.16 -20.12 7.76
CA LEU A 174 10.34 -21.32 7.90
C LEU A 174 11.16 -22.60 7.74
N ILE A 175 10.61 -23.73 8.17
CA ILE A 175 11.12 -25.08 7.89
C ILE A 175 10.01 -25.87 7.23
N TYR A 176 10.23 -26.34 5.99
CA TYR A 176 9.34 -27.31 5.36
C TYR A 176 9.57 -28.71 5.95
N ARG A 177 8.47 -29.39 6.29
CA ARG A 177 8.47 -30.74 6.88
C ARG A 177 8.23 -31.85 5.86
N ARG A 178 7.88 -31.48 4.63
CA ARG A 178 7.57 -32.43 3.57
C ARG A 178 8.12 -31.96 2.23
N ALA A 179 8.62 -32.91 1.45
CA ALA A 179 9.07 -32.67 0.09
C ALA A 179 7.89 -32.55 -0.88
N THR A 180 8.08 -31.82 -1.97
CA THR A 180 7.10 -31.66 -3.04
C THR A 180 7.04 -32.87 -3.98
N HIS A 181 7.38 -34.09 -3.57
CA HIS A 181 7.35 -35.25 -4.49
C HIS A 181 5.98 -35.59 -5.12
N HIS A 182 4.89 -35.05 -4.59
CA HIS A 182 3.51 -35.32 -5.03
C HIS A 182 2.77 -34.06 -5.53
N VAL A 183 3.44 -32.91 -5.54
CA VAL A 183 2.92 -31.61 -5.98
C VAL A 183 4.03 -30.91 -6.78
N ASP A 184 3.75 -29.92 -7.61
CA ASP A 184 4.84 -29.30 -8.38
C ASP A 184 5.72 -28.41 -7.47
N SER A 185 5.09 -27.54 -6.68
CA SER A 185 5.72 -26.60 -5.74
C SER A 185 4.79 -26.31 -4.56
N TYR A 186 5.32 -25.66 -3.51
CA TYR A 186 4.50 -24.93 -2.55
C TYR A 186 4.47 -23.43 -2.92
N PRO A 187 3.30 -22.81 -3.11
CA PRO A 187 3.19 -21.38 -3.40
C PRO A 187 3.37 -20.58 -2.11
N MET A 188 4.61 -20.24 -1.78
CA MET A 188 4.91 -19.46 -0.59
C MET A 188 4.62 -17.98 -0.84
N THR A 189 3.72 -17.39 -0.05
CA THR A 189 3.34 -15.98 -0.19
C THR A 189 4.04 -15.15 0.87
N ALA A 190 4.67 -14.07 0.42
CA ALA A 190 5.29 -13.03 1.23
C ALA A 190 4.48 -11.73 1.09
N SER A 191 3.84 -11.29 2.17
CA SER A 191 2.98 -10.10 2.16
C SER A 191 3.52 -9.00 3.08
N ILE A 192 3.74 -7.80 2.54
CA ILE A 192 4.11 -6.63 3.33
C ILE A 192 2.85 -5.85 3.70
N THR A 193 2.65 -5.63 5.00
CA THR A 193 1.61 -4.74 5.53
C THR A 193 2.14 -3.32 5.66
N TRP A 194 1.37 -2.37 5.14
CA TRP A 194 1.62 -0.94 5.21
C TRP A 194 0.54 -0.25 6.02
N GLU A 195 0.94 0.41 7.10
CA GLU A 195 0.06 1.32 7.85
C GLU A 195 0.02 2.66 7.15
N VAL A 196 -1.18 3.19 6.93
CA VAL A 196 -1.37 4.43 6.19
C VAL A 196 -2.01 5.47 7.09
N SER A 197 -1.42 6.66 7.08
CA SER A 197 -1.91 7.84 7.79
C SER A 197 -1.79 9.05 6.90
N TRP A 198 -2.56 10.08 7.20
CA TRP A 198 -2.48 11.34 6.49
C TRP A 198 -2.54 12.52 7.45
N GLU A 199 -1.93 13.61 7.03
CA GLU A 199 -2.05 14.94 7.65
C GLU A 199 -2.40 15.96 6.57
N GLY A 200 -3.08 17.03 6.93
CA GLY A 200 -3.56 18.01 5.97
C GLY A 200 -3.76 19.39 6.55
N SER A 201 -4.17 20.32 5.69
CA SER A 201 -4.50 21.70 6.06
C SER A 201 -5.51 21.77 7.21
N GLY A 202 -5.39 22.79 8.06
CA GLY A 202 -6.27 22.98 9.22
C GLY A 202 -6.00 22.02 10.38
N ASP A 203 -4.76 21.53 10.52
CA ASP A 203 -4.34 20.56 11.53
C ASP A 203 -5.21 19.29 11.53
N THR A 204 -5.63 18.87 10.33
CA THR A 204 -6.44 17.67 10.12
C THR A 204 -5.54 16.47 9.85
N GLY A 205 -6.03 15.28 10.18
CA GLY A 205 -5.33 14.03 9.91
C GLY A 205 -5.99 12.85 10.58
N ASP A 206 -5.79 11.66 10.02
CA ASP A 206 -6.28 10.40 10.57
C ASP A 206 -5.50 9.23 9.94
N THR A 207 -5.89 8.01 10.30
CA THR A 207 -5.50 6.78 9.64
C THR A 207 -6.39 6.48 8.43
N LEU A 208 -5.81 5.80 7.45
CA LEU A 208 -6.53 5.22 6.32
C LEU A 208 -6.43 3.69 6.40
N PRO A 209 -7.24 2.95 5.64
CA PRO A 209 -7.12 1.50 5.55
C PRO A 209 -5.68 1.06 5.28
N THR A 210 -5.24 0.01 5.98
CA THR A 210 -3.92 -0.60 5.74
C THR A 210 -3.85 -1.20 4.35
N ALA A 211 -2.71 -1.09 3.68
CA ALA A 211 -2.48 -1.73 2.40
C ALA A 211 -1.61 -3.00 2.58
N VAL A 212 -1.88 -4.02 1.78
CA VAL A 212 -1.11 -5.28 1.78
C VAL A 212 -0.69 -5.58 0.36
N PHE A 213 0.60 -5.89 0.18
CA PHE A 213 1.18 -6.24 -1.12
C PHE A 213 1.92 -7.56 -1.03
N ASP A 214 1.54 -8.49 -1.89
CA ASP A 214 1.98 -9.87 -1.86
C ASP A 214 2.93 -10.17 -3.02
N THR A 215 3.83 -11.11 -2.79
CA THR A 215 4.62 -11.77 -3.82
C THR A 215 4.64 -13.27 -3.52
N THR A 216 4.37 -14.08 -4.54
CA THR A 216 4.33 -15.54 -4.40
C THR A 216 5.55 -16.15 -5.07
N HIS A 217 6.22 -17.04 -4.35
CA HIS A 217 7.35 -17.82 -4.82
C HIS A 217 6.97 -19.29 -4.89
N ASP A 218 7.21 -19.94 -6.03
CA ASP A 218 7.03 -21.38 -6.18
C ASP A 218 8.24 -22.12 -5.60
N ILE A 219 8.04 -22.80 -4.47
CA ILE A 219 9.11 -23.48 -3.74
C ILE A 219 9.08 -25.00 -4.00
N GLU A 220 10.11 -25.52 -4.66
CA GLU A 220 10.43 -26.94 -4.71
C GLU A 220 11.09 -27.35 -3.38
N VAL A 221 10.56 -28.38 -2.73
CA VAL A 221 11.15 -28.91 -1.49
C VAL A 221 11.67 -30.31 -1.73
N MET A 222 12.97 -30.50 -1.53
CA MET A 222 13.64 -31.76 -1.76
C MET A 222 13.99 -32.48 -0.46
N GLU A 223 14.00 -33.81 -0.52
CA GLU A 223 14.54 -34.63 0.56
C GLU A 223 15.97 -35.08 0.22
N VAL A 224 16.91 -34.84 1.14
CA VAL A 224 18.29 -35.33 1.01
C VAL A 224 18.46 -36.54 1.92
N GLN A 225 18.67 -37.70 1.31
CA GLN A 225 18.94 -38.96 2.00
C GLN A 225 20.45 -39.22 2.01
N ALA A 226 21.06 -39.28 3.20
CA ALA A 226 22.46 -39.66 3.33
C ALA A 226 22.57 -41.19 3.36
N VAL A 227 23.33 -41.76 2.42
CA VAL A 227 23.71 -43.18 2.48
C VAL A 227 24.92 -43.29 3.41
N VAL A 228 24.71 -43.79 4.63
CA VAL A 228 25.81 -44.16 5.52
C VAL A 228 26.37 -45.50 5.03
N ARG A 229 27.65 -45.54 4.70
CA ARG A 229 28.37 -46.76 4.31
C ARG A 229 29.37 -47.16 5.38
#